data_AF-H2IRM3-F1
#
_entry.id   AF-H2IRM3-F1
#
_cell.length_a   1.000
_cell.length_b   1.000
_cell.length_c   1.000
_cell.angle_alpha   90.00
_cell.angle_beta   90.00
_cell.angle_gamma   90.00
#
_symmetry.space_group_name_H-M   'P 1'
#
loop_
_entity.id
_entity.type
_entity.pdbx_description
1 polymer ?
#
loop_
_entity_poly.entity_id
_entity_poly.type
_entity_poly.pdbx_seq_one_letter_code
_entity_poly.pdbx_strand_id
1 'polypeptide(L)' 'MKISQSEWEIFLNKHGDIESNFKSAAELAADAERRKSWMLAAQLWLKAQELAKKPDNRVWAERRSEICCVQGLILL' A
#
# COMPACT_ATOMS: atom_id res chain seq x y z
N MET A 1 0.21 -8.22 13.20
CA MET A 1 0.59 -9.26 12.22
C MET A 1 1.35 -8.57 11.10
N LYS A 2 2.67 -8.79 11.00
CA LYS A 2 3.54 -8.19 9.98
C LYS A 2 3.63 -9.17 8.82
N ILE A 3 3.60 -8.67 7.58
CA ILE A 3 3.96 -9.44 6.38
C ILE A 3 5.36 -10.01 6.61
N SER A 4 5.62 -11.25 6.20
CA SER A 4 6.96 -11.80 6.36
C SER A 4 7.92 -10.97 5.50
N GLN A 5 9.12 -10.72 6.00
CA GLN A 5 10.13 -9.92 5.30
C GLN A 5 10.36 -10.43 3.85
N SER A 6 10.21 -11.73 3.64
CA SER A 6 10.28 -12.40 2.34
C SER A 6 9.16 -12.03 1.35
N GLU A 7 7.91 -11.92 1.80
CA GLU A 7 6.80 -11.49 0.94
C GLU A 7 7.00 -10.04 0.48
N TRP A 8 7.61 -9.23 1.35
CA TRP A 8 7.91 -7.84 1.04
C TRP A 8 8.98 -7.70 -0.04
N GLU A 9 10.08 -8.46 0.12
CA GLU A 9 11.21 -8.48 -0.80
C GLU A 9 10.83 -9.05 -2.18
N ILE A 10 10.00 -10.10 -2.21
CA ILE A 10 9.48 -10.68 -3.47
C ILE A 10 8.66 -9.65 -4.26
N PHE A 11 7.84 -8.87 -3.56
CA PHE A 11 7.03 -7.82 -4.17
C PHE A 11 7.90 -6.68 -4.72
N LEU A 12 8.85 -6.18 -3.93
CA LEU A 12 9.79 -5.12 -4.32
C LEU A 12 10.63 -5.52 -5.55
N ASN A 13 11.18 -6.73 -5.56
CA ASN A 13 11.99 -7.24 -6.67
C ASN A 13 11.20 -7.36 -7.98
N LYS A 14 9.89 -7.59 -7.91
CA LYS A 14 9.02 -7.75 -9.09
C LYS A 14 8.54 -6.42 -9.67
N HIS A 15 8.41 -5.40 -8.85
CA HIS A 15 7.71 -4.17 -9.20
C HIS A 15 8.58 -2.92 -9.28
N GLY A 16 9.87 -3.01 -8.89
CA GLY A 16 10.78 -1.87 -8.92
C GLY A 16 10.49 -0.86 -7.81
N ASP A 17 11.34 0.15 -7.72
CA ASP A 17 11.53 1.00 -6.53
C ASP A 17 10.27 1.77 -6.08
N ILE A 18 9.54 1.17 -5.13
CA ILE A 18 8.42 1.76 -4.37
C ILE A 18 8.84 3.08 -3.72
N GLU A 19 10.12 3.27 -3.40
CA GLU A 19 10.60 4.40 -2.62
C GLU A 19 10.69 5.70 -3.42
N SER A 20 10.61 5.62 -4.75
CA SER A 20 10.98 6.75 -5.59
C SER A 20 9.90 7.85 -5.68
N ASN A 21 8.60 7.51 -5.65
CA ASN A 21 7.54 8.51 -5.74
C ASN A 21 6.14 7.97 -5.38
N PHE A 22 5.24 8.92 -5.07
CA PHE A 22 3.83 8.67 -4.77
C PHE A 22 3.11 7.76 -5.77
N LYS A 23 3.32 7.97 -7.07
CA LYS A 23 2.58 7.25 -8.13
C LYS A 23 2.92 5.76 -8.09
N SER A 24 4.20 5.41 -8.00
CA SER A 24 4.64 4.01 -7.92
C SER A 24 4.04 3.31 -6.70
N ALA A 25 4.11 3.94 -5.51
CA ALA A 25 3.54 3.38 -4.29
C ALA A 25 2.02 3.20 -4.39
N ALA A 26 1.30 4.17 -4.97
CA ALA A 26 -0.15 4.10 -5.16
C ALA A 26 -0.58 3.03 -6.18
N GLU A 27 0.15 2.88 -7.29
CA GLU A 27 -0.13 1.83 -8.29
C GLU A 27 0.02 0.43 -7.71
N LEU A 28 1.03 0.25 -6.85
CA LEU A 28 1.29 -1.00 -6.16
C LEU A 28 0.28 -1.29 -5.07
N ALA A 29 -0.13 -0.26 -4.32
CA ALA A 29 -1.22 -0.36 -3.36
C ALA A 29 -2.50 -0.82 -4.06
N ALA A 30 -2.85 -0.21 -5.20
CA ALA A 30 -3.99 -0.60 -6.00
C ALA A 30 -3.89 -2.04 -6.56
N ASP A 31 -2.70 -2.52 -6.93
CA ASP A 31 -2.53 -3.91 -7.36
C ASP A 31 -2.74 -4.90 -6.21
N ALA A 32 -2.23 -4.58 -5.01
CA ALA A 32 -2.46 -5.38 -3.82
C ALA A 32 -3.95 -5.44 -3.44
N GLU A 33 -4.69 -4.33 -3.57
CA GLU A 33 -6.14 -4.30 -3.39
C GLU A 33 -6.87 -5.22 -4.38
N ARG A 34 -6.50 -5.17 -5.67
CA ARG A 34 -7.10 -6.05 -6.70
C ARG A 34 -6.89 -7.53 -6.39
N ARG A 35 -5.75 -7.86 -5.77
CA ARG A 35 -5.43 -9.22 -5.30
C ARG A 35 -6.06 -9.58 -3.95
N LYS A 36 -6.83 -8.66 -3.35
CA LYS A 36 -7.41 -8.79 -2.00
C LYS A 36 -6.36 -8.98 -0.89
N SER A 37 -5.13 -8.55 -1.14
CA SER A 37 -4.06 -8.54 -0.15
C SER A 37 -4.19 -7.28 0.70
N TRP A 38 -5.25 -7.19 1.51
CA TRP A 38 -5.68 -5.95 2.15
C TRP A 38 -4.65 -5.35 3.12
N MET A 39 -4.00 -6.17 3.94
CA MET A 39 -2.96 -5.70 4.87
C MET A 39 -1.72 -5.17 4.15
N LEU A 40 -1.42 -5.73 2.97
CA LEU A 40 -0.35 -5.28 2.09
C LEU A 40 -0.72 -3.96 1.42
N ALA A 41 -1.93 -3.86 0.87
CA ALA A 41 -2.47 -2.63 0.31
C ALA A 41 -2.46 -1.49 1.34
N ALA A 42 -2.86 -1.75 2.58
CA ALA A 42 -2.88 -0.75 3.64
C ALA A 42 -1.48 -0.15 3.90
N GLN A 43 -0.45 -0.99 3.95
CA GLN A 43 0.94 -0.55 4.13
C GLN A 43 1.45 0.24 2.93
N LEU A 44 1.11 -0.17 1.70
CA LEU A 44 1.49 0.56 0.48
C LEU A 44 0.83 1.93 0.40
N TRP A 45 -0.44 2.03 0.80
CA TRP A 45 -1.14 3.31 0.89
C TRP A 45 -0.56 4.22 1.96
N LEU A 46 -0.18 3.68 3.11
CA LEU A 46 0.54 4.44 4.13
C LEU A 46 1.87 4.97 3.58
N LYS A 47 2.60 4.15 2.82
CA LYS A 47 3.82 4.60 2.15
C LYS A 47 3.56 5.69 1.10
N ALA A 48 2.49 5.54 0.32
CA ALA A 48 2.08 6.57 -0.63
C ALA A 48 1.73 7.89 0.08
N GLN A 49 1.07 7.84 1.24
CA GLN A 49 0.78 9.03 2.06
C GLN A 49 2.06 9.80 2.45
N GLU A 50 3.10 9.09 2.89
CA GLU A 50 4.41 9.69 3.22
C GLU A 50 5.05 10.39 2.01
N LEU A 51 4.96 9.77 0.83
CA LEU A 51 5.55 10.27 -0.41
C LEU A 51 4.70 11.35 -1.10
N ALA A 52 3.48 11.59 -0.63
CA ALA A 52 2.57 12.57 -1.23
C ALA A 52 3.02 14.01 -0.95
N LYS A 53 3.38 14.72 -2.03
CA LYS A 53 3.69 16.16 -1.99
C LYS A 53 2.45 17.05 -1.98
N LYS A 54 1.32 16.56 -2.51
CA LYS A 54 0.04 17.28 -2.55
C LYS A 54 -0.84 16.85 -1.38
N PRO A 55 -1.48 17.78 -0.65
CA PRO A 55 -2.38 17.45 0.47
C PRO A 55 -3.50 16.47 0.07
N ASP A 56 -4.14 16.69 -1.08
CA ASP A 56 -5.24 15.84 -1.55
C ASP A 56 -4.80 14.38 -1.75
N ASN A 57 -3.60 14.18 -2.30
CA ASN A 57 -3.02 12.84 -2.49
C ASN A 57 -2.71 12.17 -1.14
N ARG A 58 -2.26 12.95 -0.16
CA ARG A 58 -1.99 12.47 1.20
C ARG A 58 -3.27 11.98 1.86
N VAL A 59 -4.31 12.80 1.86
CA VAL A 59 -5.63 12.46 2.44
C VAL A 59 -6.26 11.28 1.72
N TRP A 60 -6.13 11.23 0.39
CA TRP A 60 -6.63 10.10 -0.38
C TRP A 60 -5.93 8.79 0.00
N ALA A 61 -4.59 8.79 0.06
CA ALA A 61 -3.81 7.61 0.43
C ALA A 61 -4.09 7.15 1.88
N GLU A 62 -4.20 8.09 2.83
CA GLU A 62 -4.58 7.80 4.21
C GLU A 62 -5.94 7.08 4.29
N ARG A 63 -6.98 7.63 3.65
CA ARG A 63 -8.31 7.00 3.61
C ARG A 63 -8.29 5.62 2.99
N ARG A 64 -7.50 5.42 1.92
CA ARG A 64 -7.36 4.09 1.30
C ARG A 64 -6.68 3.10 2.24
N SER A 65 -5.67 3.55 2.99
CA SER A 65 -5.00 2.73 4.00
C SER A 65 -5.99 2.26 5.07
N GLU A 66 -6.80 3.17 5.61
CA GLU A 66 -7.85 2.86 6.60
C GLU A 66 -8.86 1.84 6.07
N ILE A 67 -9.38 2.04 4.86
CA ILE A 67 -10.32 1.11 4.22
C ILE A 67 -9.70 -0.28 4.09
N CYS A 68 -8.45 -0.36 3.64
CA CYS A 68 -7.75 -1.62 3.48
C CYS A 68 -7.51 -2.33 4.83
N CYS A 69 -7.18 -1.57 5.89
CA CYS A 69 -7.08 -2.12 7.25
C CYS A 69 -8.41 -2.75 7.70
N VAL A 70 -9.53 -2.05 7.51
CA VAL A 70 -10.86 -2.56 7.88
C VAL A 70 -11.22 -3.82 7.06
N GLN A 71 -10.99 -3.80 5.74
CA GLN A 71 -11.24 -4.98 4.89
C GLN A 71 -10.37 -6.18 5.30
N GLY A 72 -9.12 -5.95 5.68
CA GLY A 72 -8.22 -6.99 6.17
C GLY A 72 -8.69 -7.62 7.49
N LEU A 73 -9.34 -6.85 8.36
CA LEU A 73 -9.90 -7.35 9.62
C LEU A 73 -11.22 -8.09 9.44
N ILE A 74 -12.04 -7.71 8.45
CA ILE A 74 -13.33 -8.38 8.16
C ILE A 74 -13.12 -9.76 7.52
N LEU A 75 -12.02 -9.96 6.81
CA LEU A 75 -11.73 -11.17 6.04
C LEU A 75 -10.74 -12.13 6.72
N LEU A 76 -10.43 -11.91 8.00
CA LEU A 76 -9.71 -12.82 8.90
C LEU A 76 -10.69 -13.57 9.79
#